data_AF-A0AAN8UEN0-F1
#
_entry.id   AF-A0AAN8UEN0-F1
#
_cell.length_a   1.000
_cell.length_b   1.000
_cell.length_c   1.000
_cell.angle_alpha   90.00
_cell.angle_beta   90.00
_cell.angle_gamma   90.00
#
_symmetry.space_group_name_H-M   'P 1'
#
loop_
_entity.id
_entity.type
_entity.pdbx_description
1 polymer ?
#
loop_
_entity_poly.entity_id
_entity_poly.type
_entity_poly.pdbx_seq_one_letter_code
_entity_poly.pdbx_strand_id
1 'polypeptide(L)'
;MDTGSQVLYTLGGLENLQTAKKYYASTIDSTGGKSTRALFGRCLCTSVIGQLTKGRNKEDKERPELQSQSAMALEKDYKQRAPSRLSVLSSTLRSLKI
;
A
#
# COMPACT_ATOMS: atom_id res chain seq x y z
N MET A 1 -13.32 -3.57 -11.49
CA MET A 1 -11.90 -3.84 -11.14
C MET A 1 -11.12 -2.69 -11.75
N ASP A 2 -10.60 -1.76 -10.95
CA ASP A 2 -9.88 -0.60 -11.48
C ASP A 2 -8.50 -1.05 -11.99
N THR A 3 -8.38 -1.31 -13.29
CA THR A 3 -7.12 -1.69 -13.94
C THR A 3 -6.13 -0.53 -14.02
N GLY A 4 -6.63 0.72 -13.94
CA GLY A 4 -5.82 1.94 -14.01
C GLY A 4 -4.74 2.01 -12.92
N SER A 5 -5.10 1.70 -11.67
CA SER A 5 -4.15 1.67 -10.55
C SER A 5 -2.96 0.70 -10.76
N GLN A 6 -3.20 -0.49 -11.32
CA GLN A 6 -2.15 -1.47 -11.59
C GLN A 6 -1.28 -1.07 -12.78
N VAL A 7 -1.88 -0.53 -13.83
CA VAL A 7 -1.16 -0.02 -15.01
C VAL A 7 -0.21 1.10 -14.60
N LEU A 8 -0.70 2.08 -13.83
CA LEU A 8 0.11 3.20 -13.34
C LEU A 8 1.25 2.74 -12.43
N TYR A 9 0.99 1.78 -11.53
CA TYR A 9 2.05 1.19 -10.70
C TYR A 9 3.14 0.54 -11.54
N THR A 10 2.75 -0.16 -12.61
CA THR A 10 3.66 -0.87 -13.51
C THR A 10 4.48 0.09 -14.38
N LEU A 11 3.85 1.15 -14.91
CA LEU A 11 4.55 2.20 -15.65
C LEU A 11 5.61 2.90 -14.79
N GLY A 12 5.39 2.98 -13.48
CA GLY A 12 6.35 3.54 -12.54
C GLY A 12 6.58 5.04 -12.74
N GLY A 13 7.57 5.60 -12.05
CA GLY A 13 7.74 7.06 -11.94
C GLY A 13 6.89 7.67 -10.83
N LEU A 14 7.38 8.74 -10.21
CA LEU A 14 6.81 9.28 -8.98
C LEU A 14 5.34 9.69 -9.13
N GLU A 15 5.01 10.39 -10.22
CA GLU A 15 3.65 10.89 -10.50
C GLU A 15 2.65 9.74 -10.73
N ASN A 16 3.04 8.73 -11.49
CA ASN A 16 2.21 7.54 -11.71
C ASN A 16 2.01 6.75 -10.41
N LEU A 17 3.05 6.62 -9.59
CA LEU A 17 2.96 5.93 -8.30
C LEU A 17 2.06 6.69 -7.31
N GLN A 18 2.15 8.03 -7.25
CA GLN A 18 1.26 8.86 -6.44
C GLN A 18 -0.19 8.75 -6.93
N THR A 19 -0.41 8.71 -8.24
CA THR A 19 -1.75 8.54 -8.83
C THR A 19 -2.32 7.14 -8.56
N ALA A 20 -1.53 6.09 -8.77
CA ALA A 20 -1.88 4.70 -8.44
C ALA A 20 -2.26 4.58 -6.95
N LYS A 21 -1.49 5.21 -6.07
CA LYS A 21 -1.77 5.24 -4.63
C LYS A 21 -3.14 5.84 -4.31
N LYS A 22 -3.50 6.96 -4.95
CA LYS A 22 -4.83 7.59 -4.80
C LYS A 22 -5.96 6.68 -5.28
N TYR A 23 -5.77 5.99 -6.40
CA TYR A 23 -6.77 5.03 -6.90
C TYR A 23 -6.93 3.81 -5.99
N TYR A 24 -5.83 3.29 -5.42
CA TYR A 24 -5.92 2.24 -4.39
C TYR A 24 -6.64 2.73 -3.13
N ALA A 25 -6.40 3.97 -2.68
CA ALA A 25 -7.13 4.56 -1.55
C ALA A 25 -8.63 4.65 -1.84
N SER A 26 -9.03 5.18 -3.01
CA SER A 26 -10.44 5.24 -3.43
C SER A 26 -11.09 3.84 -3.53
N THR A 27 -10.32 2.84 -3.97
CA THR A 27 -10.78 1.44 -3.99
C THR A 27 -10.96 0.87 -2.57
N ILE A 28 -10.06 1.21 -1.64
CA ILE A 28 -10.19 0.82 -0.22
C ILE A 28 -11.48 1.42 0.35
N ASP A 29 -11.73 2.70 0.14
CA ASP A 29 -12.91 3.40 0.66
C ASP A 29 -14.20 2.80 0.10
N SER A 30 -14.28 2.63 -1.22
CA SER A 30 -15.47 2.06 -1.89
C SER A 30 -15.71 0.58 -1.59
N THR A 31 -14.69 -0.17 -1.17
CA THR A 31 -14.83 -1.57 -0.74
C THR A 31 -14.93 -1.74 0.77
N GLY A 32 -14.96 -0.65 1.53
CA GLY A 32 -14.97 -0.68 3.00
C GLY A 32 -13.77 -1.42 3.59
N GLY A 33 -12.59 -1.28 2.98
CA GLY A 33 -11.36 -1.91 3.43
C GLY A 33 -11.23 -3.40 3.15
N LYS A 34 -12.12 -3.99 2.32
CA LYS A 34 -12.13 -5.45 2.08
C LYS A 34 -11.29 -5.89 0.88
N SER A 35 -10.86 -4.96 0.03
CA SER A 35 -10.04 -5.28 -1.14
C SER A 35 -8.58 -5.52 -0.75
N THR A 36 -8.22 -6.79 -0.51
CA THR A 36 -6.83 -7.21 -0.23
C THR A 36 -5.84 -6.71 -1.28
N ARG A 37 -6.26 -6.71 -2.56
CA ARG A 37 -5.43 -6.19 -3.67
C ARG A 37 -5.15 -4.69 -3.51
N ALA A 38 -6.15 -3.89 -3.16
CA ALA A 38 -5.97 -2.45 -2.99
C ALA A 38 -5.15 -2.11 -1.74
N LEU A 39 -5.32 -2.89 -0.66
CA LEU A 39 -4.49 -2.77 0.55
C LEU A 39 -3.00 -3.03 0.23
N PHE A 40 -2.68 -4.10 -0.49
CA PHE A 40 -1.31 -4.36 -0.95
C PHE A 40 -0.82 -3.28 -1.90
N GLY A 41 -1.64 -2.86 -2.87
CA GLY A 41 -1.28 -1.80 -3.81
C GLY A 41 -0.88 -0.51 -3.11
N ARG A 42 -1.65 -0.09 -2.09
CA ARG A 42 -1.33 1.09 -1.27
C ARG A 42 -0.02 0.94 -0.49
N CYS A 43 0.21 -0.24 0.12
CA CYS A 43 1.46 -0.56 0.79
C CYS A 43 2.66 -0.45 -0.17
N LEU A 44 2.57 -1.12 -1.32
CA LEU A 44 3.62 -1.16 -2.34
C LEU A 44 3.92 0.22 -2.91
N CYS A 45 2.91 0.99 -3.31
CA CYS A 45 3.11 2.37 -3.76
C CYS A 45 3.85 3.19 -2.70
N THR A 46 3.48 3.05 -1.42
CA THR A 46 4.12 3.86 -0.38
C THR A 46 5.57 3.46 -0.14
N SER A 47 5.88 2.16 -0.14
CA SER A 47 7.26 1.68 -0.04
C SER A 47 8.13 2.22 -1.19
N VAL A 48 7.66 2.08 -2.43
CA VAL A 48 8.42 2.52 -3.62
C VAL A 48 8.56 4.05 -3.65
N ILE A 49 7.48 4.79 -3.38
CA ILE A 49 7.55 6.26 -3.28
C ILE A 49 8.57 6.68 -2.22
N GLY A 50 8.52 6.09 -1.02
CA GLY A 50 9.47 6.39 0.05
C GLY A 50 10.92 6.08 -0.31
N GLN A 51 11.17 5.06 -1.14
CA GLN A 51 12.49 4.77 -1.68
C GLN A 51 12.92 5.83 -2.72
N LEU A 52 12.03 6.25 -3.62
CA LEU A 52 12.31 7.23 -4.67
C LEU A 52 12.47 8.67 -4.14
N THR A 53 11.84 8.99 -3.02
CA THR A 53 11.92 10.32 -2.38
C THR A 53 12.95 10.38 -1.27
N LYS A 54 13.58 9.24 -0.91
CA LYS A 54 14.62 9.19 0.12
C LYS A 54 15.76 10.14 -0.19
N GLY A 55 16.04 11.08 0.72
CA GLY A 55 17.12 12.06 0.56
C GLY A 55 16.74 13.33 -0.22
N ARG A 56 15.52 13.41 -0.78
CA ARG A 56 14.96 14.69 -1.25
C ARG A 56 14.40 15.46 -0.07
N ASN A 57 14.97 16.62 0.20
CA ASN A 57 14.57 17.46 1.32
C ASN A 57 13.23 18.14 1.02
N LYS A 58 12.27 17.96 1.95
CA LYS A 58 11.00 18.70 2.17
C LYS A 58 9.73 18.21 1.44
N GLU A 59 8.70 18.03 2.28
CA GLU A 59 7.25 18.23 2.01
C GLU A 59 6.39 17.13 1.39
N ASP A 60 6.61 15.86 1.71
CA ASP A 60 5.51 14.88 1.65
C ASP A 60 5.37 14.13 2.96
N LYS A 61 4.84 14.84 3.97
CA LYS A 61 4.45 14.26 5.26
C LYS A 61 3.12 13.54 5.09
N GLU A 62 3.08 12.47 4.29
CA GLU A 62 2.03 11.49 4.51
C GLU A 62 2.32 10.84 5.87
N ARG A 63 1.41 11.05 6.82
CA ARG A 63 1.56 10.56 8.19
C ARG A 63 1.84 9.06 8.15
N PRO A 64 2.89 8.57 8.82
CA PRO A 64 3.17 7.13 8.96
C PRO A 64 1.94 6.31 9.36
N GLU A 65 1.00 6.96 10.04
CA GLU A 65 -0.31 6.46 10.49
C GLU A 65 -1.25 5.99 9.36
N LEU A 66 -1.24 6.61 8.16
CA LEU A 66 -2.08 6.14 7.04
C LEU A 66 -1.46 4.92 6.34
N GLN A 67 -0.13 4.86 6.34
CA GLN A 67 0.63 3.74 5.82
C GLN A 67 0.41 2.50 6.70
N SER A 68 0.36 2.69 8.02
CA SER A 68 0.08 1.63 8.99
C SER A 68 -1.35 1.10 8.91
N GLN A 69 -2.35 1.91 8.51
CA GLN A 69 -3.75 1.45 8.39
C GLN A 69 -3.94 0.31 7.38
N SER A 70 -3.29 0.38 6.21
CA SER A 70 -3.41 -0.69 5.19
C SER A 70 -2.75 -1.98 5.64
N ALA A 71 -1.59 -1.88 6.30
CA ALA A 71 -0.89 -3.01 6.90
C ALA A 71 -1.72 -3.68 8.01
N MET A 72 -2.29 -2.89 8.93
CA MET A 72 -3.15 -3.40 10.00
C MET A 72 -4.40 -4.11 9.45
N ALA A 73 -5.01 -3.57 8.39
CA ALA A 73 -6.15 -4.21 7.72
C ALA A 73 -5.74 -5.56 7.13
N LEU A 74 -4.58 -5.65 6.46
CA LEU A 74 -4.05 -6.92 5.95
C LEU A 74 -3.76 -7.93 7.07
N GLU A 75 -3.17 -7.48 8.19
CA GLU A 75 -2.89 -8.38 9.32
C GLU A 75 -4.17 -8.91 9.97
N LYS A 76 -5.17 -8.03 10.18
CA LYS A 76 -6.49 -8.44 10.68
C LYS A 76 -7.13 -9.45 9.74
N ASP A 77 -7.01 -9.22 8.43
CA ASP A 77 -7.55 -10.09 7.41
C ASP A 77 -6.92 -11.49 7.43
N TYR A 78 -5.59 -11.56 7.48
CA TYR A 78 -4.85 -12.81 7.51
C TYR A 78 -5.05 -13.56 8.82
N LYS A 79 -5.17 -12.86 9.96
CA LYS A 79 -5.54 -13.48 11.24
C LYS A 79 -6.88 -14.23 11.18
N GLN A 80 -7.81 -13.78 10.35
CA GLN A 80 -9.13 -14.41 10.22
C GLN A 80 -9.16 -15.46 9.10
N ARG A 81 -8.62 -15.15 7.92
CA ARG A 81 -8.79 -15.96 6.71
C ARG A 81 -7.63 -16.89 6.39
N ALA A 82 -6.42 -16.56 6.85
CA ALA A 82 -5.21 -17.35 6.55
C ALA A 82 -4.16 -17.26 7.68
N PRO A 83 -4.45 -17.74 8.92
CA PRO A 83 -3.55 -17.56 10.07
C PRO A 83 -2.15 -18.14 9.84
N SER A 84 -2.06 -19.26 9.11
CA SER A 84 -0.79 -19.92 8.77
C SER A 84 0.11 -19.08 7.85
N ARG A 85 -0.43 -18.06 7.19
CA ARG A 85 0.32 -17.13 6.32
C ARG A 85 0.66 -15.80 7.00
N LEU A 86 0.20 -15.58 8.24
CA LEU A 86 0.39 -14.32 8.95
C LEU A 86 1.87 -13.99 9.16
N SER A 87 2.70 -14.99 9.50
CA SER A 87 4.14 -14.79 9.68
C SER A 87 4.82 -14.32 8.40
N VAL A 88 4.42 -14.87 7.25
CA VAL A 88 4.92 -14.47 5.93
C VAL A 88 4.48 -13.04 5.62
N LEU A 89 3.21 -12.70 5.86
CA LEU A 89 2.70 -11.34 5.66
C LEU A 89 3.48 -10.31 6.49
N SER A 90 3.63 -10.52 7.80
CA SER A 90 4.32 -9.58 8.68
C SER A 90 5.81 -9.45 8.33
N SER A 91 6.46 -10.51 7.84
CA SER A 91 7.84 -10.44 7.32
C SER A 91 7.92 -9.61 6.03
N THR A 92 6.97 -9.80 5.11
CA THR A 92 6.88 -9.01 3.88
C THR A 92 6.66 -7.52 4.17
N LEU A 93 5.71 -7.18 5.03
CA LEU A 93 5.42 -5.78 5.40
C LEU A 93 6.66 -5.10 6.01
N ARG A 94 7.38 -5.80 6.89
CA ARG A 94 8.66 -5.32 7.44
C ARG A 94 9.73 -5.08 6.38
N SER A 95 9.86 -5.99 5.40
CA SER A 95 10.82 -5.82 4.30
C SER A 95 10.51 -4.60 3.43
N LEU A 96 9.22 -4.24 3.32
CA LEU A 96 8.75 -3.05 2.63
C LEU A 96 8.93 -1.76 3.45
N LYS A 97 9.41 -1.85 4.70
CA LYS A 97 9.54 -0.74 5.66
C LYS A 97 8.21 -0.05 5.93
N ILE A 98 7.17 -0.86 6.10
CA ILE A 98 5.81 -0.46 6.47
C ILE A 98 5.54 -0.86 7.92
#